data_AF-A0A9W4GBP6-F1
#
_entry.id   AF-A0A9W4GBP6-F1
#
_cell.length_a   1.000
_cell.length_b   1.000
_cell.length_c   1.000
_cell.angle_alpha   90.00
_cell.angle_beta   90.00
_cell.angle_gamma   90.00
#
_symmetry.space_group_name_H-M   'P 1'
#
loop_
_entity.id
_entity.type
_entity.pdbx_description
1 polymer ?
#
loop_
_entity_poly.entity_id
_entity_poly.type
_entity_poly.pdbx_seq_one_letter_code
_entity_poly.pdbx_strand_id
1 'polypeptide(L)'
;MQGGNKQPGQPAAAAAAASMLNRQTTPTSGKKTILSLDLGRTSTKACTSRNPNEVVFIPSNIKALTVDTARGGGFESKNTDPLLDIWVEYQGMGYAVGQLAADFGAALFKDGSDSPSKVDDALIKLFACVGYFKLQGEIDVVLGLPFYSQAQFEQEKEHITRLLIGTHEMFYRGEQIKITVTNVRVMPEGYGSLIWLEAQGGNSVPNFADLSVAIVDVGHQTTDFLTVDRFRFARGVSQSDTFAMGKFYEEVASKIEGADSQSLYLLEAVHKPAGERLYRPRGAVKPFNLDDIVPELRKNFARDLSDRVVRWLPERVTDVVVTGGGGEFFWEDLQPLLKNAGLRAHLVQPSRKSNALGQYVYGEAQLTRR
;
A
#
# COMPACT_ATOMS: atom_id res chain seq x y z
N MET A 1 -7.40 32.75 49.58
CA MET A 1 -7.60 33.28 48.21
C MET A 1 -6.41 32.84 47.38
N GLN A 2 -6.68 32.22 46.21
CA GLN A 2 -5.74 31.86 45.13
C GLN A 2 -4.64 30.86 45.55
N GLY A 3 -4.37 29.75 44.88
CA GLY A 3 -4.61 29.31 43.51
C GLY A 3 -3.35 28.55 43.07
N GLY A 4 -3.49 27.50 42.25
CA GLY A 4 -2.36 26.94 41.50
C GLY A 4 -2.03 25.47 41.76
N ASN A 5 -2.87 24.60 41.20
CA ASN A 5 -2.59 23.17 41.01
C ASN A 5 -1.44 23.02 39.99
N LYS A 6 -0.31 22.40 40.38
CA LYS A 6 0.77 22.02 39.44
C LYS A 6 0.45 20.66 38.84
N GLN A 7 0.05 20.64 37.57
CA GLN A 7 0.15 19.45 36.72
C GLN A 7 1.58 19.33 36.19
N PRO A 8 2.23 18.15 36.23
CA PRO A 8 3.46 17.90 35.50
C PRO A 8 3.16 17.36 34.09
N GLY A 9 3.76 18.01 33.09
CA GLY A 9 4.46 17.33 32.00
C GLY A 9 3.65 16.80 30.81
N GLN A 10 3.48 17.64 29.79
CA GLN A 10 3.66 17.23 28.40
C GLN A 10 4.58 18.26 27.73
N PRO A 11 5.73 17.84 27.17
CA PRO A 11 5.86 17.95 25.72
C PRO A 11 6.75 16.83 25.15
N ALA A 12 6.13 15.75 24.64
CA ALA A 12 6.85 14.73 23.85
C ALA A 12 6.30 14.61 22.42
N ALA A 13 5.03 14.96 22.19
CA ALA A 13 4.39 14.81 20.88
C ALA A 13 4.73 15.96 19.90
N ALA A 14 4.86 17.20 20.39
CA ALA A 14 5.16 18.37 19.55
C ALA A 14 6.61 18.39 19.03
N ALA A 15 7.55 17.81 19.79
CA ALA A 15 8.96 17.73 19.37
C ALA A 15 9.19 16.67 18.28
N ALA A 16 8.36 15.62 18.22
CA ALA A 16 8.47 14.57 17.22
C ALA A 16 8.07 15.06 15.82
N ALA A 17 6.98 15.84 15.71
CA ALA A 17 6.51 16.40 14.45
C ALA A 17 7.49 17.43 13.85
N ALA A 18 8.13 18.26 14.70
CA ALA A 18 9.15 19.21 14.25
C ALA A 18 10.47 18.53 13.83
N SER A 19 10.79 17.35 14.37
CA SER A 19 12.02 16.62 14.04
C SER A 19 11.98 15.91 12.68
N MET A 20 10.79 15.67 12.12
CA MET A 20 10.63 15.08 10.78
C MET A 20 10.85 16.07 9.64
N LEU A 21 10.76 17.38 9.91
CA LEU A 21 10.95 18.43 8.91
C LEU A 21 12.43 18.78 8.63
N ASN A 22 13.38 18.21 9.38
CA ASN A 22 14.79 18.66 9.29
C ASN A 22 15.86 17.56 9.22
N ARG A 23 15.50 16.31 8.87
CA ARG A 23 16.52 15.33 8.49
C ARG A 23 16.93 15.57 7.04
N GLN A 24 17.95 16.41 6.87
CA GLN A 24 18.76 16.43 5.67
C GLN A 24 19.33 15.02 5.43
N THR A 25 18.74 14.28 4.49
CA THR A 25 19.43 13.18 3.83
C THR A 25 20.58 13.81 3.05
N THR A 26 21.77 13.77 3.65
CA THR A 26 22.98 14.22 2.96
C THR A 26 23.13 13.37 1.70
N PRO A 27 23.25 13.97 0.50
CA PRO A 27 23.42 13.20 -0.72
C PRO A 27 24.78 12.51 -0.64
N THR A 28 24.79 11.22 -0.33
CA THR A 28 25.98 10.40 -0.52
C THR A 28 26.21 10.27 -2.02
N SER A 29 27.07 11.13 -2.56
CA SER A 29 27.51 11.08 -3.95
C SER A 29 28.06 9.68 -4.24
N GLY A 30 27.38 8.93 -5.11
CA GLY A 30 27.87 7.66 -5.67
C GLY A 30 27.02 6.42 -5.39
N LYS A 31 26.01 6.45 -4.51
CA LYS A 31 25.06 5.33 -4.36
C LYS A 31 23.79 5.61 -5.16
N LYS A 32 23.45 4.73 -6.10
CA LYS A 32 22.14 4.73 -6.77
C LYS A 32 21.05 4.60 -5.71
N THR A 33 20.04 5.46 -5.77
CA THR A 33 18.93 5.41 -4.81
C THR A 33 17.92 4.34 -5.25
N ILE A 34 17.48 3.49 -4.32
CA ILE A 34 16.38 2.55 -4.57
C ILE A 34 15.09 3.17 -4.07
N LEU A 35 14.07 3.18 -4.90
CA LEU A 35 12.69 3.49 -4.53
C LEU A 35 11.83 2.25 -4.68
N SER A 36 11.30 1.74 -3.57
CA SER A 36 10.26 0.71 -3.61
C SER A 36 8.88 1.36 -3.71
N LEU A 37 8.02 0.79 -4.54
CA LEU A 37 6.64 1.22 -4.79
C LEU A 37 5.67 0.02 -4.78
N ASP A 38 4.86 -0.09 -3.75
CA ASP A 38 3.66 -0.94 -3.74
C ASP A 38 2.45 -0.10 -4.20
N LEU A 39 2.03 -0.28 -5.46
CA LEU A 39 0.98 0.50 -6.14
C LEU A 39 -0.44 0.08 -5.72
N GLY A 40 -0.67 -0.09 -4.42
CA GLY A 40 -1.94 -0.51 -3.85
C GLY A 40 -3.11 0.41 -4.24
N ARG A 41 -4.33 -0.15 -4.26
CA ARG A 41 -5.50 0.58 -4.77
C ARG A 41 -5.98 1.71 -3.87
N THR A 42 -5.92 1.52 -2.55
CA THR A 42 -6.26 2.58 -1.60
C THR A 42 -5.10 3.56 -1.41
N SER A 43 -3.88 3.02 -1.33
CA SER A 43 -2.67 3.81 -1.11
C SER A 43 -1.48 3.16 -1.81
N THR A 44 -0.66 4.01 -2.40
CA THR A 44 0.69 3.70 -2.81
C THR A 44 1.57 3.71 -1.57
N LYS A 45 2.29 2.62 -1.33
CA LYS A 45 3.20 2.50 -0.20
C LYS A 45 4.61 2.52 -0.72
N ALA A 46 5.44 3.41 -0.19
CA ALA A 46 6.75 3.64 -0.74
C ALA A 46 7.80 3.79 0.35
N CYS A 47 9.02 3.37 0.03
CA CYS A 47 10.17 3.54 0.93
C CYS A 47 11.49 3.58 0.16
N THR A 48 12.49 4.17 0.82
CA THR A 48 13.87 4.31 0.33
C THR A 48 14.89 3.74 1.32
N SER A 49 14.42 3.04 2.35
CA SER A 49 15.21 2.40 3.40
C SER A 49 14.50 1.15 3.93
N ARG A 50 15.21 0.34 4.74
CA ARG A 50 14.62 -0.79 5.48
C ARG A 50 13.81 -0.36 6.70
N ASN A 51 13.77 0.93 7.05
CA ASN A 51 13.13 1.39 8.28
C ASN A 51 11.60 1.36 8.12
N PRO A 52 10.87 0.51 8.87
CA PRO A 52 9.41 0.45 8.75
C PRO A 52 8.70 1.77 9.10
N ASN A 53 9.34 2.64 9.88
CA ASN A 53 8.78 3.94 10.25
C ASN A 53 8.91 4.99 9.13
N GLU A 54 9.73 4.74 8.11
CA GLU A 54 9.93 5.64 6.96
C GLU A 54 9.09 5.23 5.74
N VAL A 55 8.28 4.18 5.85
CA VAL A 55 7.34 3.79 4.80
C VAL A 55 6.18 4.79 4.75
N VAL A 56 6.05 5.49 3.63
CA VAL A 56 4.97 6.45 3.39
C VAL A 56 3.75 5.78 2.77
N PHE A 57 2.57 6.29 3.10
CA PHE A 57 1.30 5.92 2.47
C PHE A 57 0.73 7.15 1.78
N ILE A 58 0.72 7.15 0.45
CA ILE A 58 0.09 8.19 -0.35
C ILE A 58 -1.22 7.63 -0.89
N PRO A 59 -2.40 8.23 -0.60
CA PRO A 59 -3.65 7.72 -1.16
C PRO A 59 -3.59 7.70 -2.69
N SER A 60 -4.16 6.65 -3.29
CA SER A 60 -3.92 6.34 -4.71
C SER A 60 -4.84 7.09 -5.68
N ASN A 61 -5.69 7.99 -5.18
CA ASN A 61 -6.53 8.86 -5.99
C ASN A 61 -5.67 9.74 -6.90
N ILE A 62 -6.04 9.86 -8.18
CA ILE A 62 -5.38 10.74 -9.15
C ILE A 62 -6.45 11.48 -9.93
N LYS A 63 -6.25 12.79 -10.10
CA LYS A 63 -7.09 13.65 -10.92
C LYS A 63 -6.22 14.48 -11.86
N ALA A 64 -6.41 14.31 -13.16
CA ALA A 64 -5.86 15.24 -14.13
C ALA A 64 -6.58 16.60 -14.03
N LEU A 65 -5.82 17.68 -14.05
CA LEU A 65 -6.25 19.06 -13.92
C LEU A 65 -5.53 19.92 -14.97
N THR A 66 -6.05 21.12 -15.25
CA THR A 66 -5.24 22.11 -15.97
C THR A 66 -4.09 22.57 -15.07
N VAL A 67 -2.96 22.97 -15.66
CA VAL A 67 -1.81 23.49 -14.91
C VAL A 67 -2.23 24.69 -14.04
N ASP A 68 -3.04 25.59 -14.57
CA ASP A 68 -3.56 26.73 -13.81
C ASP A 68 -4.47 26.32 -12.64
N THR A 69 -5.21 25.21 -12.75
CA THR A 69 -6.02 24.70 -11.62
C THR A 69 -5.12 24.03 -10.58
N ALA A 70 -4.11 23.29 -11.01
CA ALA A 70 -3.12 22.68 -10.10
C ALA A 70 -2.29 23.73 -9.36
N ARG A 71 -1.93 24.84 -10.04
CA ARG A 71 -1.23 26.00 -9.45
C ARG A 71 -2.13 26.95 -8.67
N GLY A 72 -3.36 27.14 -9.15
CA GLY A 72 -4.29 28.21 -8.76
C GLY A 72 -5.43 27.77 -7.85
N GLY A 73 -5.51 26.49 -7.46
CA GLY A 73 -6.30 26.09 -6.30
C GLY A 73 -5.73 26.79 -5.08
N GLY A 74 -6.35 27.91 -4.66
CA GLY A 74 -5.88 28.84 -3.62
C GLY A 74 -5.74 28.28 -2.20
N PHE A 75 -5.01 27.18 -2.05
CA PHE A 75 -4.47 26.69 -0.80
C PHE A 75 -3.14 27.37 -0.59
N GLU A 76 -3.05 28.17 0.47
CA GLU A 76 -1.86 28.91 0.84
C GLU A 76 -0.62 28.02 0.84
N SER A 77 0.34 28.40 0.02
CA SER A 77 1.60 27.70 -0.15
C SER A 77 2.41 27.71 1.16
N LYS A 78 2.91 26.52 1.53
CA LYS A 78 4.20 26.21 2.20
C LYS A 78 4.20 25.62 3.62
N ASN A 79 3.07 25.53 4.35
CA ASN A 79 3.05 24.94 5.71
C ASN A 79 2.00 23.84 5.93
N THR A 80 1.44 23.25 4.87
CA THR A 80 0.57 22.08 4.97
C THR A 80 1.38 20.78 4.95
N ASP A 81 0.90 19.76 5.65
CA ASP A 81 1.43 18.40 5.55
C ASP A 81 1.50 18.02 4.05
N PRO A 82 2.70 17.67 3.52
CA PRO A 82 2.86 17.30 2.12
C PRO A 82 1.89 16.22 1.65
N LEU A 83 1.43 15.32 2.53
CA LEU A 83 0.51 14.25 2.16
C LEU A 83 -0.93 14.71 1.88
N LEU A 84 -1.31 15.90 2.34
CA LEU A 84 -2.66 16.46 2.16
C LEU A 84 -2.78 17.27 0.86
N ASP A 85 -1.68 17.71 0.28
CA ASP A 85 -1.64 18.68 -0.82
C ASP A 85 -0.59 18.30 -1.88
N ILE A 86 -0.69 17.08 -2.40
CA ILE A 86 0.19 16.59 -3.46
C ILE A 86 -0.36 16.97 -4.82
N TRP A 87 0.44 17.71 -5.58
CA TRP A 87 0.22 17.90 -7.00
C TRP A 87 1.54 17.85 -7.79
N VAL A 88 1.43 17.38 -9.03
CA VAL A 88 2.54 17.19 -9.97
C VAL A 88 2.20 17.87 -11.29
N GLU A 89 3.17 18.55 -11.90
CA GLU A 89 3.12 18.94 -13.31
C GLU A 89 4.10 18.12 -14.12
N TYR A 90 3.61 17.56 -15.22
CA TYR A 90 4.43 16.79 -16.15
C TYR A 90 3.92 16.97 -17.57
N GLN A 91 4.82 17.30 -18.50
CA GLN A 91 4.51 17.48 -19.92
C GLN A 91 3.33 18.44 -20.20
N GLY A 92 3.25 19.54 -19.44
CA GLY A 92 2.20 20.56 -19.61
C GLY A 92 0.83 20.18 -19.03
N MET A 93 0.73 19.06 -18.31
CA MET A 93 -0.47 18.61 -17.61
C MET A 93 -0.27 18.71 -16.09
N GLY A 94 -1.32 19.10 -15.37
CA GLY A 94 -1.37 19.08 -13.91
C GLY A 94 -2.07 17.84 -13.38
N TYR A 95 -1.62 17.32 -12.25
CA TYR A 95 -2.21 16.16 -11.58
C TYR A 95 -2.32 16.43 -10.09
N ALA A 96 -3.53 16.37 -9.53
CA ALA A 96 -3.69 16.20 -8.08
C ALA A 96 -3.56 14.72 -7.72
N VAL A 97 -2.96 14.44 -6.57
CA VAL A 97 -2.74 13.09 -6.05
C VAL A 97 -3.20 13.01 -4.59
N GLY A 98 -3.68 11.84 -4.17
CA GLY A 98 -4.01 11.59 -2.78
C GLY A 98 -5.27 12.32 -2.32
N GLN A 99 -5.24 12.89 -1.10
CA GLN A 99 -6.40 13.57 -0.52
C GLN A 99 -6.88 14.73 -1.41
N LEU A 100 -5.96 15.52 -1.95
CA LEU A 100 -6.28 16.61 -2.89
C LEU A 100 -7.07 16.10 -4.10
N ALA A 101 -6.67 14.96 -4.68
CA ALA A 101 -7.40 14.37 -5.80
C ALA A 101 -8.82 13.93 -5.40
N ALA A 102 -8.96 13.35 -4.19
CA ALA A 102 -10.27 12.95 -3.66
C ALA A 102 -11.18 14.16 -3.42
N ASP A 103 -10.63 15.28 -2.98
CA ASP A 103 -11.37 16.55 -2.80
C ASP A 103 -11.87 17.09 -4.15
N PHE A 104 -11.13 16.86 -5.23
CA PHE A 104 -11.57 17.09 -6.62
C PHE A 104 -12.45 15.96 -7.21
N GLY A 105 -12.95 15.05 -6.37
CA GLY A 105 -13.88 13.99 -6.75
C GLY A 105 -13.24 12.83 -7.53
N ALA A 106 -11.94 12.60 -7.41
CA ALA A 106 -11.33 11.38 -7.93
C ALA A 106 -11.74 10.16 -7.09
N ALA A 107 -12.28 9.14 -7.75
CA ALA A 107 -12.50 7.83 -7.14
C ALA A 107 -11.18 7.06 -6.98
N LEU A 108 -11.16 6.05 -6.11
CA LEU A 108 -10.05 5.11 -6.01
C LEU A 108 -9.99 4.18 -7.23
N PHE A 109 -11.14 3.92 -7.85
CA PHE A 109 -11.29 3.16 -9.08
C PHE A 109 -12.60 3.52 -9.80
N LYS A 110 -12.64 3.31 -11.12
CA LYS A 110 -13.86 3.49 -11.91
C LYS A 110 -14.77 2.29 -11.72
N ASP A 111 -16.07 2.53 -11.48
CA ASP A 111 -17.08 1.48 -11.42
C ASP A 111 -17.22 0.78 -12.77
N GLY A 112 -17.33 -0.55 -12.75
CA GLY A 112 -17.65 -1.36 -13.93
C GLY A 112 -16.51 -1.61 -14.92
N SER A 113 -15.29 -1.14 -14.66
CA SER A 113 -14.11 -1.63 -15.41
C SER A 113 -13.34 -2.62 -14.54
N ASP A 114 -13.12 -3.82 -15.08
CA ASP A 114 -12.28 -4.90 -14.52
C ASP A 114 -10.79 -4.48 -14.42
N SER A 115 -10.51 -3.44 -13.64
CA SER A 115 -9.23 -2.73 -13.46
C SER A 115 -9.00 -1.57 -14.45
N PRO A 116 -9.22 -0.30 -14.05
CA PRO A 116 -8.35 0.79 -14.48
C PRO A 116 -6.94 0.40 -14.06
N SER A 117 -6.16 -0.07 -15.03
CA SER A 117 -4.85 -0.70 -14.86
C SER A 117 -4.04 0.04 -13.80
N LYS A 118 -3.51 -0.69 -12.80
CA LYS A 118 -2.54 -0.14 -11.83
C LYS A 118 -1.35 0.52 -12.54
N VAL A 119 -1.11 0.15 -13.80
CA VAL A 119 0.00 0.61 -14.63
C VAL A 119 -0.21 2.03 -15.16
N ASP A 120 -1.42 2.42 -15.56
CA ASP A 120 -1.64 3.69 -16.28
C ASP A 120 -1.28 4.90 -15.39
N ASP A 121 -1.60 4.79 -14.11
CA ASP A 121 -1.33 5.80 -13.09
C ASP A 121 0.07 5.69 -12.47
N ALA A 122 0.84 4.67 -12.83
CA ALA A 122 2.11 4.34 -12.15
C ALA A 122 3.14 5.47 -12.25
N LEU A 123 3.19 6.18 -13.38
CA LEU A 123 4.13 7.29 -13.58
C LEU A 123 3.84 8.45 -12.63
N ILE A 124 2.56 8.81 -12.49
CA ILE A 124 2.15 9.91 -11.60
C ILE A 124 2.35 9.51 -10.13
N LYS A 125 2.08 8.25 -9.77
CA LYS A 125 2.39 7.70 -8.43
C LYS A 125 3.88 7.70 -8.13
N LEU A 126 4.72 7.34 -9.12
CA LEU A 126 6.18 7.45 -9.02
C LEU A 126 6.58 8.90 -8.72
N PHE A 127 6.07 9.87 -9.49
CA PHE A 127 6.41 11.29 -9.30
C PHE A 127 5.99 11.83 -7.94
N ALA A 128 4.81 11.46 -7.44
CA ALA A 128 4.38 11.80 -6.10
C ALA A 128 5.37 11.29 -5.03
N CYS A 129 5.82 10.04 -5.15
CA CYS A 129 6.80 9.44 -4.23
C CYS A 129 8.18 10.10 -4.37
N VAL A 130 8.65 10.34 -5.59
CA VAL A 130 9.92 11.02 -5.89
C VAL A 130 9.95 12.41 -5.26
N GLY A 131 8.87 13.18 -5.42
CA GLY A 131 8.73 14.50 -4.81
C GLY A 131 8.66 14.45 -3.29
N TYR A 132 7.89 13.52 -2.73
CA TYR A 132 7.78 13.33 -1.28
C TYR A 132 9.14 13.02 -0.63
N PHE A 133 9.90 12.08 -1.20
CA PHE A 133 11.23 11.71 -0.72
C PHE A 133 12.35 12.68 -1.18
N LYS A 134 12.01 13.70 -1.98
CA LYS A 134 12.95 14.67 -2.55
C LYS A 134 14.11 14.01 -3.31
N LEU A 135 13.80 12.96 -4.07
CA LEU A 135 14.81 12.21 -4.82
C LEU A 135 15.33 13.03 -6.01
N GLN A 136 16.61 12.86 -6.31
CA GLN A 136 17.30 13.50 -7.44
C GLN A 136 18.28 12.53 -8.08
N GLY A 137 18.58 12.74 -9.36
CA GLY A 137 19.58 11.96 -10.09
C GLY A 137 19.11 10.55 -10.45
N GLU A 138 20.03 9.58 -10.46
CA GLU A 138 19.74 8.21 -10.86
C GLU A 138 19.04 7.41 -9.75
N ILE A 139 17.92 6.79 -10.11
CA ILE A 139 17.16 5.90 -9.23
C ILE A 139 16.88 4.54 -9.88
N ASP A 140 16.79 3.51 -9.04
CA ASP A 140 16.26 2.19 -9.38
C ASP A 140 14.90 2.02 -8.72
N VAL A 141 13.90 1.58 -9.48
CA VAL A 141 12.53 1.37 -9.00
C VAL A 141 12.26 -0.12 -8.84
N VAL A 142 11.69 -0.52 -7.71
CA VAL A 142 11.19 -1.89 -7.47
C VAL A 142 9.70 -1.81 -7.14
N LEU A 143 8.88 -2.61 -7.80
CA LEU A 143 7.43 -2.59 -7.61
C LEU A 143 6.79 -3.98 -7.71
N GLY A 144 5.54 -4.07 -7.24
CA GLY A 144 4.69 -5.24 -7.31
C GLY A 144 3.59 -5.11 -8.37
N LEU A 145 3.19 -6.22 -9.00
CA LEU A 145 1.93 -6.33 -9.77
C LEU A 145 1.15 -7.58 -9.35
N PRO A 146 -0.19 -7.57 -9.40
CA PRO A 146 -0.99 -8.79 -9.26
C PRO A 146 -0.62 -9.83 -10.32
N PHE A 147 -0.72 -11.11 -9.98
CA PHE A 147 -0.41 -12.22 -10.86
C PHE A 147 -1.68 -13.01 -11.22
N TYR A 148 -2.40 -12.58 -12.27
CA TYR A 148 -3.57 -13.32 -12.76
C TYR A 148 -3.17 -14.45 -13.72
N SER A 149 -2.17 -14.19 -14.56
CA SER A 149 -1.59 -15.19 -15.44
C SER A 149 -0.18 -14.77 -15.87
N GLN A 150 0.62 -15.71 -16.36
CA GLN A 150 1.95 -15.41 -16.87
C GLN A 150 1.91 -14.40 -18.04
N ALA A 151 0.92 -14.51 -18.93
CA ALA A 151 0.79 -13.63 -20.08
C ALA A 151 0.46 -12.19 -19.67
N GLN A 152 -0.55 -12.02 -18.79
CA GLN A 152 -0.94 -10.70 -18.27
C GLN A 152 0.22 -10.06 -17.48
N PHE A 153 0.89 -10.83 -16.61
CA PHE A 153 1.98 -10.31 -15.79
C PHE A 153 3.14 -9.78 -16.64
N GLU A 154 3.58 -10.51 -17.68
CA GLU A 154 4.67 -10.03 -18.54
C GLU A 154 4.25 -8.84 -19.41
N GLN A 155 3.01 -8.79 -19.88
CA GLN A 155 2.47 -7.66 -20.63
C GLN A 155 2.47 -6.38 -19.77
N GLU A 156 1.92 -6.44 -18.56
CA GLU A 156 1.89 -5.28 -17.67
C GLU A 156 3.28 -4.89 -17.16
N LYS A 157 4.13 -5.86 -16.87
CA LYS A 157 5.54 -5.63 -16.52
C LYS A 157 6.29 -4.91 -17.63
N GLU A 158 6.10 -5.30 -18.88
CA GLU A 158 6.70 -4.62 -20.03
C GLU A 158 6.14 -3.19 -20.15
N HIS A 159 4.82 -3.03 -20.05
CA HIS A 159 4.17 -1.74 -20.15
C HIS A 159 4.66 -0.75 -19.08
N ILE A 160 4.67 -1.16 -17.80
CA ILE A 160 5.12 -0.31 -16.70
C ILE A 160 6.61 -0.01 -16.78
N THR A 161 7.43 -0.97 -17.22
CA THR A 161 8.87 -0.76 -17.40
C THR A 161 9.12 0.30 -18.46
N ARG A 162 8.42 0.24 -19.61
CA ARG A 162 8.52 1.24 -20.67
C ARG A 162 8.03 2.61 -20.22
N LEU A 163 6.98 2.66 -19.40
CA LEU A 163 6.43 3.90 -18.89
C LEU A 163 7.37 4.61 -17.91
N LEU A 164 8.06 3.84 -17.05
CA LEU A 164 8.85 4.38 -15.95
C LEU A 164 10.34 4.56 -16.26
N ILE A 165 10.93 3.83 -17.21
CA ILE A 165 12.35 4.00 -17.57
C ILE A 165 12.56 5.30 -18.34
N GLY A 166 13.57 6.06 -17.95
CA GLY A 166 13.99 7.25 -18.67
C GLY A 166 14.34 8.42 -17.76
N THR A 167 14.66 9.55 -18.40
CA THR A 167 14.85 10.83 -17.69
C THR A 167 13.53 11.56 -17.64
N HIS A 168 13.13 11.94 -16.44
CA HIS A 168 11.90 12.69 -16.19
C HIS A 168 12.22 14.03 -15.55
N GLU A 169 11.56 15.05 -16.05
CA GLU A 169 11.58 16.40 -15.49
C GLU A 169 10.13 16.78 -15.20
N MET A 170 9.84 17.06 -13.94
CA MET A 170 8.50 17.32 -13.43
C MET A 170 8.55 18.43 -12.39
N PHE A 171 7.41 19.04 -12.08
CA PHE A 171 7.27 19.90 -10.92
C PHE A 171 6.46 19.19 -9.86
N TYR A 172 6.96 19.15 -8.63
CA TYR A 172 6.23 18.67 -7.46
C TYR A 172 5.98 19.87 -6.56
N ARG A 173 4.71 20.21 -6.35
CA ARG A 173 4.33 21.38 -5.53
C ARG A 173 5.08 22.66 -5.91
N GLY A 174 5.31 22.85 -7.22
CA GLY A 174 6.02 23.99 -7.80
C GLY A 174 7.55 23.90 -7.77
N GLU A 175 8.12 22.88 -7.14
CA GLU A 175 9.56 22.61 -7.15
C GLU A 175 9.92 21.72 -8.33
N GLN A 176 10.85 22.15 -9.17
CA GLN A 176 11.35 21.37 -10.30
C GLN A 176 12.22 20.22 -9.81
N ILE A 177 11.91 18.99 -10.24
CA ILE A 177 12.64 17.78 -9.90
C ILE A 177 13.04 17.07 -11.18
N LYS A 178 14.30 16.63 -11.22
CA LYS A 178 14.87 15.86 -12.31
C LYS A 178 15.46 14.56 -11.80
N ILE A 179 14.97 13.45 -12.36
CA ILE A 179 15.45 12.10 -12.06
C ILE A 179 15.70 11.32 -13.35
N THR A 180 16.51 10.28 -13.25
CA THR A 180 16.67 9.27 -14.29
C THR A 180 16.41 7.89 -13.68
N VAL A 181 15.33 7.24 -14.10
CA VAL A 181 15.03 5.86 -13.70
C VAL A 181 15.88 4.93 -14.56
N THR A 182 16.89 4.30 -13.95
CA THR A 182 17.85 3.47 -14.69
C THR A 182 17.48 1.99 -14.73
N ASN A 183 16.70 1.52 -13.77
CA ASN A 183 16.17 0.15 -13.75
C ASN A 183 14.76 0.14 -13.15
N VAL A 184 13.91 -0.73 -13.68
CA VAL A 184 12.60 -1.06 -13.11
C VAL A 184 12.57 -2.57 -12.89
N ARG A 185 12.29 -2.99 -11.65
CA ARG A 185 12.18 -4.40 -11.29
C ARG A 185 10.78 -4.67 -10.80
N VAL A 186 10.14 -5.66 -11.40
CA VAL A 186 8.74 -6.02 -11.12
C VAL A 186 8.69 -7.43 -10.55
N MET A 187 7.98 -7.61 -9.44
CA MET A 187 7.71 -8.91 -8.82
C MET A 187 6.20 -9.09 -8.59
N PRO A 188 5.71 -10.32 -8.40
CA PRO A 188 4.34 -10.55 -7.95
C PRO A 188 4.06 -9.87 -6.60
N GLU A 189 2.86 -9.29 -6.44
CA GLU A 189 2.38 -8.74 -5.16
C GLU A 189 2.35 -9.81 -4.07
N GLY A 190 2.63 -9.43 -2.82
CA GLY A 190 2.87 -10.38 -1.72
C GLY A 190 4.29 -10.96 -1.65
N TYR A 191 5.00 -11.14 -2.77
CA TYR A 191 6.34 -11.76 -2.77
C TYR A 191 7.36 -10.97 -1.94
N GLY A 192 7.30 -9.63 -1.99
CA GLY A 192 8.13 -8.77 -1.15
C GLY A 192 7.95 -9.08 0.33
N SER A 193 6.74 -9.38 0.78
CA SER A 193 6.46 -9.69 2.19
C SER A 193 7.21 -10.93 2.69
N LEU A 194 7.38 -11.95 1.83
CA LEU A 194 8.20 -13.13 2.15
C LEU A 194 9.69 -12.78 2.26
N ILE A 195 10.21 -11.94 1.36
CA ILE A 195 11.59 -11.44 1.44
C ILE A 195 11.80 -10.66 2.73
N TRP A 196 10.85 -9.79 3.08
CA TRP A 196 10.90 -9.02 4.32
C TRP A 196 10.94 -9.93 5.54
N LEU A 197 10.04 -10.92 5.60
CA LEU A 197 9.95 -11.86 6.70
C LEU A 197 11.27 -12.63 6.92
N GLU A 198 11.89 -13.11 5.83
CA GLU A 198 13.21 -13.75 5.86
C GLU A 198 14.32 -12.79 6.31
N ALA A 199 14.30 -11.56 5.78
CA ALA A 199 15.33 -10.56 6.07
C ALA A 199 15.29 -10.03 7.52
N GLN A 200 14.16 -10.14 8.22
CA GLN A 200 14.10 -9.80 9.65
C GLN A 200 14.91 -10.78 10.50
N GLY A 201 14.95 -12.06 10.13
CA GLY A 201 15.60 -13.12 10.90
C GLY A 201 14.96 -13.36 12.27
N GLY A 202 14.84 -14.62 12.70
CA GLY A 202 14.35 -14.91 14.04
C GLY A 202 14.17 -16.40 14.30
N ASN A 203 14.43 -16.83 15.53
CA ASN A 203 14.34 -18.25 15.92
C ASN A 203 12.91 -18.82 15.90
N SER A 204 11.89 -17.96 15.81
CA SER A 204 10.47 -18.34 15.81
C SER A 204 9.87 -18.50 14.41
N VAL A 205 10.64 -18.19 13.37
CA VAL A 205 10.18 -18.24 11.98
C VAL A 205 10.90 -19.39 11.28
N PRO A 206 10.19 -20.28 10.54
CA PRO A 206 10.84 -21.32 9.77
C PRO A 206 11.83 -20.72 8.76
N ASN A 207 12.92 -21.43 8.47
CA ASN A 207 13.79 -21.04 7.36
C ASN A 207 13.03 -21.25 6.04
N PHE A 208 12.45 -20.20 5.48
CA PHE A 208 11.64 -20.30 4.26
C PHE A 208 12.48 -20.61 3.02
N ALA A 209 13.80 -20.45 3.11
CA ALA A 209 14.71 -20.82 2.04
C ALA A 209 14.68 -22.33 1.73
N ASP A 210 14.25 -23.15 2.69
CA ASP A 210 14.20 -24.61 2.56
C ASP A 210 12.77 -25.15 2.33
N LEU A 211 11.76 -24.29 2.30
CA LEU A 211 10.35 -24.68 2.33
C LEU A 211 9.60 -24.31 1.05
N SER A 212 8.51 -25.04 0.79
CA SER A 212 7.43 -24.59 -0.08
C SER A 212 6.39 -23.86 0.76
N VAL A 213 6.10 -22.61 0.40
CA VAL A 213 5.31 -21.66 1.18
C VAL A 213 4.20 -21.08 0.30
N ALA A 214 3.01 -20.94 0.87
CA ALA A 214 1.94 -20.17 0.28
C ALA A 214 1.97 -18.74 0.84
N ILE A 215 1.82 -17.74 -0.01
CA ILE A 215 1.62 -16.35 0.36
C ILE A 215 0.17 -16.01 0.06
N VAL A 216 -0.50 -15.39 1.03
CA VAL A 216 -1.85 -14.85 0.91
C VAL A 216 -1.77 -13.36 1.23
N ASP A 217 -1.65 -12.52 0.20
CA ASP A 217 -1.64 -11.06 0.32
C ASP A 217 -3.05 -10.52 0.10
N VAL A 218 -3.73 -10.13 1.17
CA VAL A 218 -5.09 -9.59 1.09
C VAL A 218 -5.02 -8.08 0.93
N GLY A 219 -5.09 -7.64 -0.32
CA GLY A 219 -5.12 -6.24 -0.72
C GLY A 219 -6.52 -5.63 -0.73
N HIS A 220 -6.65 -4.48 -1.40
CA HIS A 220 -7.94 -3.79 -1.54
C HIS A 220 -8.83 -4.42 -2.62
N GLN A 221 -8.31 -4.64 -3.83
CA GLN A 221 -9.08 -5.25 -4.92
C GLN A 221 -8.73 -6.72 -5.16
N THR A 222 -7.55 -7.14 -4.73
CA THR A 222 -7.03 -8.48 -4.97
C THR A 222 -6.69 -9.16 -3.67
N THR A 223 -6.90 -10.48 -3.64
CA THR A 223 -6.14 -11.37 -2.77
C THR A 223 -5.19 -12.17 -3.66
N ASP A 224 -3.90 -11.99 -3.44
CA ASP A 224 -2.85 -12.64 -4.22
C ASP A 224 -2.43 -13.94 -3.51
N PHE A 225 -2.61 -15.05 -4.23
CA PHE A 225 -2.29 -16.40 -3.80
C PHE A 225 -1.04 -16.88 -4.53
N LEU A 226 0.12 -16.75 -3.88
CA LEU A 226 1.39 -17.15 -4.50
C LEU A 226 1.94 -18.41 -3.85
N THR A 227 2.42 -19.35 -4.66
CA THR A 227 3.24 -20.45 -4.16
C THR A 227 4.70 -20.14 -4.45
N VAL A 228 5.54 -20.31 -3.44
CA VAL A 228 6.98 -20.12 -3.53
C VAL A 228 7.67 -21.37 -3.01
N ASP A 229 8.50 -22.00 -3.83
CA ASP A 229 9.30 -23.16 -3.44
C ASP A 229 10.77 -22.76 -3.32
N ARG A 230 11.30 -22.65 -2.11
CA ARG A 230 12.71 -22.28 -1.85
C ARG A 230 13.10 -20.98 -2.57
N PHE A 231 12.29 -19.93 -2.38
CA PHE A 231 12.38 -18.64 -3.09
C PHE A 231 12.32 -18.74 -4.63
N ARG A 232 11.76 -19.84 -5.18
CA ARG A 232 11.39 -19.93 -6.60
C ARG A 232 9.89 -19.76 -6.73
N PHE A 233 9.49 -18.72 -7.46
CA PHE A 233 8.09 -18.45 -7.71
C PHE A 233 7.45 -19.55 -8.58
N ALA A 234 6.45 -20.26 -8.04
CA ALA A 234 5.74 -21.34 -8.71
C ALA A 234 4.54 -20.78 -9.49
N ARG A 235 4.83 -20.21 -10.66
CA ARG A 235 3.87 -19.56 -11.56
C ARG A 235 2.62 -20.40 -11.87
N GLY A 236 2.80 -21.69 -12.14
CA GLY A 236 1.73 -22.57 -12.63
C GLY A 236 0.60 -22.85 -11.64
N VAL A 237 0.81 -22.53 -10.36
CA VAL A 237 -0.20 -22.69 -9.30
C VAL A 237 -0.48 -21.38 -8.56
N SER A 238 0.16 -20.28 -8.96
CA SER A 238 -0.06 -18.96 -8.34
C SER A 238 -1.13 -18.19 -9.12
N GLN A 239 -1.95 -17.41 -8.42
CA GLN A 239 -3.03 -16.65 -9.01
C GLN A 239 -3.45 -15.47 -8.11
N SER A 240 -4.16 -14.50 -8.67
CA SER A 240 -4.83 -13.44 -7.92
C SER A 240 -6.33 -13.58 -8.08
N ASP A 241 -7.08 -13.41 -6.99
CA ASP A 241 -8.54 -13.42 -6.95
C ASP A 241 -9.05 -12.01 -6.60
N THR A 242 -10.29 -11.70 -6.97
CA THR A 242 -10.97 -10.42 -6.70
C THR A 242 -11.67 -10.38 -5.33
N PHE A 243 -11.70 -11.51 -4.61
CA PHE A 243 -12.21 -11.57 -3.24
C PHE A 243 -11.23 -10.92 -2.27
N ALA A 244 -11.44 -9.63 -1.96
CA ALA A 244 -10.51 -8.79 -1.19
C ALA A 244 -11.25 -7.76 -0.31
N MET A 245 -10.52 -6.85 0.35
CA MET A 245 -11.14 -5.86 1.27
C MET A 245 -12.23 -5.00 0.61
N GLY A 246 -12.16 -4.74 -0.69
CA GLY A 246 -13.20 -4.03 -1.45
C GLY A 246 -14.56 -4.70 -1.32
N LYS A 247 -14.61 -6.04 -1.39
CA LYS A 247 -15.84 -6.82 -1.19
C LYS A 247 -16.36 -6.73 0.24
N PHE A 248 -15.46 -6.67 1.21
CA PHE A 248 -15.84 -6.41 2.59
C PHE A 248 -16.45 -5.01 2.77
N TYR A 249 -15.87 -3.98 2.16
CA TYR A 249 -16.43 -2.62 2.21
C TYR A 249 -17.77 -2.52 1.48
N GLU A 250 -17.95 -3.20 0.35
CA GLU A 250 -19.25 -3.34 -0.32
C GLU A 250 -20.29 -3.98 0.60
N GLU A 251 -19.94 -5.05 1.32
CA GLU A 251 -20.84 -5.71 2.26
C GLU A 251 -21.21 -4.80 3.44
N VAL A 252 -20.24 -4.08 4.03
CA VAL A 252 -20.49 -3.09 5.08
C VAL A 252 -21.40 -1.96 4.57
N ALA A 253 -21.08 -1.38 3.41
CA ALA A 253 -21.87 -0.30 2.82
C ALA A 253 -23.31 -0.75 2.51
N SER A 254 -23.52 -2.01 2.10
CA SER A 254 -24.86 -2.55 1.83
C SER A 254 -25.79 -2.56 3.06
N LYS A 255 -25.23 -2.47 4.28
CA LYS A 255 -26.00 -2.41 5.53
C LYS A 255 -26.36 -0.98 5.95
N ILE A 256 -25.89 0.04 5.24
CA ILE A 256 -25.99 1.43 5.64
C ILE A 256 -26.58 2.25 4.48
N GLU A 257 -27.76 2.82 4.68
CA GLU A 257 -28.43 3.63 3.66
C GLU A 257 -27.56 4.83 3.24
N GLY A 258 -27.36 5.00 1.92
CA GLY A 258 -26.58 6.09 1.35
C GLY A 258 -25.06 5.98 1.51
N ALA A 259 -24.55 4.85 2.01
CA ALA A 259 -23.11 4.62 2.13
C ALA A 259 -22.45 4.37 0.77
N ASP A 260 -21.22 4.85 0.64
CA ASP A 260 -20.34 4.61 -0.52
C ASP A 260 -19.16 3.73 -0.07
N SER A 261 -19.02 2.55 -0.68
CA SER A 261 -17.97 1.58 -0.35
C SER A 261 -16.56 2.05 -0.70
N GLN A 262 -16.43 3.08 -1.54
CA GLN A 262 -15.15 3.71 -1.89
C GLN A 262 -14.82 4.94 -1.03
N SER A 263 -15.72 5.33 -0.12
CA SER A 263 -15.52 6.49 0.74
C SER A 263 -14.31 6.31 1.67
N LEU A 264 -13.32 7.22 1.58
CA LEU A 264 -12.15 7.19 2.49
C LEU A 264 -12.56 7.24 3.97
N TYR A 265 -13.66 7.94 4.29
CA TYR A 265 -14.20 8.00 5.65
C TYR A 265 -14.81 6.67 6.12
N LEU A 266 -15.45 5.91 5.22
CA LEU A 266 -15.95 4.56 5.56
C LEU A 266 -14.77 3.62 5.80
N LEU A 267 -13.81 3.63 4.87
CA LEU A 267 -12.58 2.85 4.98
C LEU A 267 -11.85 3.16 6.30
N GLU A 268 -11.70 4.43 6.67
CA GLU A 268 -11.09 4.81 7.94
C GLU A 268 -11.90 4.29 9.14
N ALA A 269 -13.23 4.51 9.14
CA ALA A 269 -14.10 4.12 10.25
C ALA A 269 -14.12 2.61 10.52
N VAL A 270 -14.07 1.78 9.47
CA VAL A 270 -14.02 0.31 9.59
C VAL A 270 -12.79 -0.17 10.35
N HIS A 271 -11.65 0.52 10.19
CA HIS A 271 -10.38 0.16 10.81
C HIS A 271 -10.19 0.74 12.22
N LYS A 272 -11.14 1.54 12.72
CA LYS A 272 -11.07 2.05 14.09
C LYS A 272 -11.25 0.92 15.12
N PRO A 273 -10.72 1.09 16.35
CA PRO A 273 -10.98 0.16 17.44
C PRO A 273 -12.49 0.02 17.71
N ALA A 274 -12.88 -1.11 18.29
CA ALA A 274 -14.25 -1.31 18.76
C ALA A 274 -14.63 -0.21 19.77
N GLY A 275 -15.83 0.35 19.61
CA GLY A 275 -16.34 1.51 20.34
C GLY A 275 -16.14 2.85 19.62
N GLU A 276 -15.24 2.91 18.61
CA GLU A 276 -14.91 4.15 17.89
C GLU A 276 -15.33 4.12 16.41
N ARG A 277 -15.95 3.03 15.95
CA ARG A 277 -16.29 2.81 14.53
C ARG A 277 -17.56 3.54 14.11
N LEU A 278 -17.50 4.87 14.09
CA LEU A 278 -18.61 5.71 13.67
C LEU A 278 -18.42 6.19 12.23
N TYR A 279 -19.41 5.93 11.37
CA TYR A 279 -19.43 6.41 9.99
C TYR A 279 -20.71 7.20 9.71
N ARG A 280 -20.58 8.39 9.13
CA ARG A 280 -21.73 9.20 8.68
C ARG A 280 -21.72 9.29 7.16
N PRO A 281 -22.66 8.62 6.46
CA PRO A 281 -22.84 8.81 5.02
C PRO A 281 -23.09 10.28 4.66
N ARG A 282 -22.75 10.68 3.44
CA ARG A 282 -22.98 12.05 2.97
C ARG A 282 -24.49 12.36 2.99
N GLY A 283 -24.86 13.46 3.63
CA GLY A 283 -26.27 13.86 3.79
C GLY A 283 -27.02 13.20 4.94
N ALA A 284 -26.42 12.23 5.64
CA ALA A 284 -27.04 11.62 6.81
C ALA A 284 -26.97 12.54 8.05
N VAL A 285 -28.05 12.57 8.84
CA VAL A 285 -28.15 13.42 10.05
C VAL A 285 -27.38 12.82 11.23
N LYS A 286 -27.34 11.49 11.35
CA LYS A 286 -26.68 10.76 12.45
C LYS A 286 -25.62 9.79 11.92
N PRO A 287 -24.52 9.59 12.67
CA PRO A 287 -23.57 8.53 12.34
C PRO A 287 -24.18 7.15 12.63
N PHE A 288 -23.77 6.17 11.84
CA PHE A 288 -24.03 4.75 12.04
C PHE A 288 -22.90 4.13 12.87
N ASN A 289 -23.24 3.28 13.83
CA ASN A 289 -22.27 2.52 14.61
C ASN A 289 -21.91 1.22 13.89
N LEU A 290 -20.69 1.13 13.36
CA LEU A 290 -20.26 -0.04 12.60
C LEU A 290 -20.00 -1.27 13.49
N ASP A 291 -19.86 -1.10 14.81
CA ASP A 291 -19.70 -2.24 15.72
C ASP A 291 -20.92 -3.17 15.74
N ASP A 292 -22.08 -2.69 15.29
CA ASP A 292 -23.31 -3.47 15.19
C ASP A 292 -23.25 -4.52 14.06
N ILE A 293 -22.34 -4.34 13.08
CA ILE A 293 -22.26 -5.19 11.88
C ILE A 293 -20.85 -5.76 11.63
N VAL A 294 -19.79 -4.98 11.83
CA VAL A 294 -18.41 -5.34 11.45
C VAL A 294 -17.94 -6.66 12.07
N PRO A 295 -18.16 -6.96 13.36
CA PRO A 295 -17.66 -8.21 13.95
C PRO A 295 -18.21 -9.47 13.28
N GLU A 296 -19.49 -9.48 12.93
CA GLU A 296 -20.12 -10.64 12.28
C GLU A 296 -19.71 -10.76 10.81
N LEU A 297 -19.70 -9.63 10.09
CA LEU A 297 -19.22 -9.60 8.70
C LEU A 297 -17.76 -10.05 8.62
N ARG A 298 -16.90 -9.64 9.57
CA ARG A 298 -15.47 -10.01 9.61
C ARG A 298 -15.29 -11.53 9.72
N LYS A 299 -16.08 -12.19 10.57
CA LYS A 299 -16.06 -13.65 10.72
C LYS A 299 -16.52 -14.39 9.46
N ASN A 300 -17.58 -13.91 8.84
CA ASN A 300 -18.10 -14.52 7.61
C ASN A 300 -17.10 -14.36 6.46
N PHE A 301 -16.53 -13.17 6.30
CA PHE A 301 -15.48 -12.92 5.32
C PHE A 301 -14.24 -13.79 5.56
N ALA A 302 -13.79 -13.94 6.81
CA ALA A 302 -12.65 -14.78 7.16
C ALA A 302 -12.91 -16.27 6.85
N ARG A 303 -14.15 -16.76 7.02
CA ARG A 303 -14.55 -18.12 6.64
C ARG A 303 -14.43 -18.33 5.14
N ASP A 304 -15.00 -17.42 4.35
CA ASP A 304 -14.94 -17.48 2.89
C ASP A 304 -13.51 -17.37 2.38
N LEU A 305 -12.69 -16.51 2.99
CA LEU A 305 -11.27 -16.39 2.67
C LEU A 305 -10.52 -17.69 2.99
N SER A 306 -10.75 -18.30 4.17
CA SER A 306 -10.15 -19.57 4.54
C SER A 306 -10.51 -20.68 3.56
N ASP A 307 -11.79 -20.79 3.19
CA ASP A 307 -12.25 -21.81 2.24
C ASP A 307 -11.59 -21.65 0.86
N ARG A 308 -11.37 -20.41 0.41
CA ARG A 308 -10.62 -20.11 -0.82
C ARG A 308 -9.15 -20.50 -0.69
N VAL A 309 -8.49 -20.16 0.40
CA VAL A 309 -7.09 -20.53 0.67
C VAL A 309 -6.94 -22.05 0.62
N VAL A 310 -7.76 -22.79 1.38
CA VAL A 310 -7.70 -24.25 1.47
C VAL A 310 -7.98 -24.91 0.11
N ARG A 311 -8.94 -24.39 -0.65
CA ARG A 311 -9.27 -24.91 -1.99
C ARG A 311 -8.13 -24.71 -2.99
N TRP A 312 -7.42 -23.60 -2.90
CA TRP A 312 -6.32 -23.26 -3.81
C TRP A 312 -5.01 -23.97 -3.45
N LEU A 313 -4.78 -24.23 -2.17
CA LEU A 313 -3.47 -24.61 -1.64
C LEU A 313 -2.88 -25.86 -2.32
N PRO A 314 -1.63 -25.81 -2.82
CA PRO A 314 -0.97 -27.01 -3.34
C PRO A 314 -0.71 -28.07 -2.26
N GLU A 315 -0.84 -29.36 -2.61
CA GLU A 315 -0.81 -30.50 -1.66
C GLU A 315 0.37 -30.54 -0.69
N ARG A 316 1.55 -30.05 -1.09
CA ARG A 316 2.79 -30.12 -0.29
C ARG A 316 3.03 -28.90 0.59
N VAL A 317 2.20 -27.87 0.47
CA VAL A 317 2.40 -26.59 1.16
C VAL A 317 1.63 -26.62 2.48
N THR A 318 2.35 -26.49 3.59
CA THR A 318 1.75 -26.42 4.93
C THR A 318 1.91 -25.05 5.59
N ASP A 319 2.86 -24.24 5.12
CA ASP A 319 3.16 -22.93 5.67
C ASP A 319 2.49 -21.85 4.82
N VAL A 320 1.68 -21.05 5.49
CA VAL A 320 0.91 -19.96 4.87
C VAL A 320 1.36 -18.65 5.48
N VAL A 321 2.00 -17.81 4.68
CA VAL A 321 2.38 -16.44 5.03
C VAL A 321 1.23 -15.52 4.63
N VAL A 322 0.57 -14.94 5.62
CA VAL A 322 -0.51 -13.97 5.44
C VAL A 322 0.06 -12.56 5.56
N THR A 323 -0.31 -11.69 4.62
CA THR A 323 0.18 -10.30 4.56
C THR A 323 -0.88 -9.36 3.99
N GLY A 324 -0.53 -8.09 3.81
CA GLY A 324 -1.45 -7.06 3.33
C GLY A 324 -2.33 -6.49 4.43
N GLY A 325 -3.05 -5.42 4.10
CA GLY A 325 -3.94 -4.75 5.06
C GLY A 325 -5.14 -5.59 5.46
N GLY A 326 -5.68 -6.39 4.54
CA GLY A 326 -6.74 -7.33 4.89
C GLY A 326 -6.25 -8.51 5.70
N GLY A 327 -5.02 -8.97 5.47
CA GLY A 327 -4.45 -10.11 6.19
C GLY A 327 -4.32 -9.84 7.67
N GLU A 328 -3.88 -8.62 8.02
CA GLU A 328 -3.87 -8.12 9.40
C GLU A 328 -5.29 -7.93 9.96
N PHE A 329 -6.18 -7.29 9.19
CA PHE A 329 -7.53 -6.97 9.62
C PHE A 329 -8.36 -8.23 9.98
N PHE A 330 -8.22 -9.30 9.20
CA PHE A 330 -8.93 -10.57 9.41
C PHE A 330 -8.16 -11.59 10.27
N TRP A 331 -6.95 -11.28 10.70
CA TRP A 331 -6.03 -12.27 11.28
C TRP A 331 -6.63 -13.07 12.45
N GLU A 332 -7.29 -12.37 13.39
CA GLU A 332 -7.87 -12.99 14.59
C GLU A 332 -8.92 -14.06 14.26
N ASP A 333 -9.71 -13.85 13.19
CA ASP A 333 -10.75 -14.79 12.76
C ASP A 333 -10.20 -15.82 11.75
N LEU A 334 -9.21 -15.44 10.93
CA LEU A 334 -8.63 -16.28 9.88
C LEU A 334 -7.65 -17.32 10.45
N GLN A 335 -6.79 -16.94 11.39
CA GLN A 335 -5.74 -17.82 11.92
C GLN A 335 -6.30 -19.13 12.51
N PRO A 336 -7.36 -19.12 13.33
CA PRO A 336 -7.94 -20.36 13.85
C PRO A 336 -8.49 -21.27 12.74
N LEU A 337 -9.06 -20.70 11.68
CA LEU A 337 -9.61 -21.47 10.55
C LEU A 337 -8.49 -22.17 9.76
N LEU A 338 -7.41 -21.46 9.44
CA LEU A 338 -6.24 -22.05 8.79
C LEU A 338 -5.59 -23.14 9.65
N LYS A 339 -5.51 -22.91 10.97
CA LYS A 339 -4.99 -23.91 11.91
C LYS A 339 -5.87 -25.17 11.95
N ASN A 340 -7.19 -25.01 11.95
CA ASN A 340 -8.14 -26.13 11.92
C ASN A 340 -8.05 -26.93 10.60
N ALA A 341 -7.65 -26.28 9.50
CA ALA A 341 -7.32 -26.93 8.23
C ALA A 341 -5.94 -27.60 8.21
N GLY A 342 -5.21 -27.61 9.34
CA GLY A 342 -3.88 -28.23 9.45
C GLY A 342 -2.72 -27.37 8.95
N LEU A 343 -2.95 -26.07 8.73
CA LEU A 343 -1.97 -25.15 8.17
C LEU A 343 -1.22 -24.38 9.27
N ARG A 344 0.06 -24.12 9.02
CA ARG A 344 0.92 -23.25 9.84
C ARG A 344 0.86 -21.84 9.28
N ALA A 345 -0.03 -21.01 9.83
CA ALA A 345 -0.21 -19.64 9.40
C ALA A 345 0.77 -18.69 10.12
N HIS A 346 1.38 -17.78 9.37
CA HIS A 346 2.33 -16.77 9.83
C HIS A 346 1.86 -15.39 9.35
N LEU A 347 1.63 -14.45 10.26
CA LEU A 347 1.34 -13.06 9.89
C LEU A 347 2.64 -12.27 9.75
N VAL A 348 2.87 -11.66 8.59
CA VAL A 348 4.04 -10.80 8.37
C VAL A 348 3.84 -9.49 9.11
N GLN A 349 4.84 -9.00 9.84
CA GLN A 349 4.78 -7.69 10.50
C GLN A 349 5.89 -6.75 10.02
N PRO A 350 5.60 -5.46 9.73
CA PRO A 350 4.26 -4.84 9.68
C PRO A 350 3.51 -5.20 8.39
N SER A 351 2.34 -5.83 8.48
CA SER A 351 1.62 -6.44 7.34
C SER A 351 1.34 -5.47 6.19
N ARG A 352 0.96 -4.24 6.52
CA ARG A 352 0.65 -3.21 5.52
C ARG A 352 1.89 -2.68 4.80
N LYS A 353 3.08 -2.83 5.37
CA LYS A 353 4.33 -2.21 4.88
C LYS A 353 5.31 -3.22 4.28
N SER A 354 5.16 -4.48 4.65
CA SER A 354 6.09 -5.58 4.37
C SER A 354 6.39 -5.76 2.88
N ASN A 355 5.41 -5.60 2.00
CA ASN A 355 5.63 -5.75 0.57
C ASN A 355 6.62 -4.70 0.03
N ALA A 356 6.43 -3.42 0.38
CA ALA A 356 7.35 -2.34 0.00
C ALA A 356 8.74 -2.53 0.65
N LEU A 357 8.77 -2.87 1.94
CA LEU A 357 10.03 -3.13 2.65
C LEU A 357 10.84 -4.28 2.02
N GLY A 358 10.17 -5.37 1.63
CA GLY A 358 10.82 -6.49 0.97
C GLY A 358 11.24 -6.21 -0.46
N GLN A 359 10.47 -5.40 -1.21
CA GLN A 359 10.89 -4.87 -2.51
C GLN A 359 12.18 -4.05 -2.39
N TYR A 360 12.29 -3.21 -1.36
CA TYR A 360 13.51 -2.46 -1.09
C TYR A 360 14.70 -3.39 -0.79
N VAL A 361 14.53 -4.37 0.11
CA VAL A 361 15.56 -5.37 0.42
C VAL A 361 15.99 -6.13 -0.83
N TYR A 362 15.04 -6.50 -1.69
CA TYR A 362 15.34 -7.11 -2.99
C TYR A 362 16.18 -6.17 -3.85
N GLY A 363 15.81 -4.89 -3.98
CA GLY A 363 16.58 -3.90 -4.72
C GLY A 363 18.04 -3.80 -4.25
N GLU A 364 18.26 -3.74 -2.93
CA GLU A 364 19.62 -3.66 -2.36
C GLU A 364 20.46 -4.91 -2.68
N ALA A 365 19.86 -6.09 -2.57
CA ALA A 365 20.53 -7.35 -2.90
C ALA A 365 20.95 -7.39 -4.39
N GLN A 366 20.19 -6.73 -5.27
CA GLN A 366 20.51 -6.65 -6.69
C GLN A 366 21.62 -5.64 -7.02
N LEU A 367 21.75 -4.56 -6.24
CA LEU A 367 22.87 -3.62 -6.39
C LEU A 367 24.20 -4.25 -5.92
N THR A 368 24.16 -5.14 -4.92
CA THR A 368 25.35 -5.81 -4.38
C THR A 368 25.90 -6.91 -5.30
N ARG A 369 25.10 -7.38 -6.27
CA ARG A 369 25.49 -8.41 -7.26
C ARG A 369 26.10 -7.85 -8.54
N ARG A 370 26.18 -6.53 -8.68
CA ARG A 370 26.92 -5.83 -9.74
C ARG A 370 28.31 -5.49 -9.21
#